data_AF-A0AA96IWD2-F1
#
_entry.id   AF-A0AA96IWD2-F1
#
_cell.length_a   1.000
_cell.length_b   1.000
_cell.length_c   1.000
_cell.angle_alpha   90.00
_cell.angle_beta   90.00
_cell.angle_gamma   90.00
#
_symmetry.space_group_name_H-M   'P 1'
#
loop_
_entity.id
_entity.type
_entity.pdbx_description
1 polymer ?
#
loop_
_entity_poly.entity_id
_entity_poly.type
_entity_poly.pdbx_seq_one_letter_code
_entity_poly.pdbx_strand_id
1 'polypeptide(L)'
;MRRTLLALALVLALPLTSQARDNDVDKINGAVRVETGQQAGDVSTVNGSVHVGDHAVVQKASTVNGSVELGTQAQATEISTVNGSASLGPGAKVSGNVGTTNGAIRLGKGADVAGKAANVNGGIHLDAAHVGKGISTVNGDIIVGDNSRVEGGILVEKPGGWFNNNNRRPRVVIGPHAIVQGTLEFRREVILQVSDSAQIGPVKGATPTKFSGDMPSSDD
;
A
#
# COMPACT_ATOMS: atom_id res chain seq x y z
N MET A 1 -24.48 5.18 14.11
CA MET A 1 -23.29 4.39 13.74
C MET A 1 -23.15 4.42 12.21
N ARG A 2 -22.25 5.28 11.68
CA ARG A 2 -22.05 5.42 10.23
C ARG A 2 -21.20 4.25 9.72
N ARG A 3 -21.81 3.36 8.94
CA ARG A 3 -21.14 2.26 8.25
C ARG A 3 -20.48 2.83 6.98
N THR A 4 -19.19 3.10 7.03
CA THR A 4 -18.41 3.44 5.83
C THR A 4 -18.10 2.17 5.07
N LEU A 5 -19.02 1.77 4.18
CA LEU A 5 -18.75 0.81 3.12
C LEU A 5 -17.81 1.51 2.12
N LEU A 6 -16.53 1.14 2.07
CA LEU A 6 -15.71 1.45 0.90
C LEU A 6 -16.14 0.52 -0.24
N ALA A 7 -17.23 0.89 -0.90
CA ALA A 7 -17.52 0.39 -2.23
C ALA A 7 -16.56 1.08 -3.20
N LEU A 8 -15.45 0.41 -3.55
CA LEU A 8 -14.65 0.84 -4.69
C LEU A 8 -15.38 0.40 -5.97
N ALA A 9 -16.43 1.14 -6.30
CA ALA A 9 -17.12 1.02 -7.57
C ALA A 9 -16.28 1.72 -8.63
N LEU A 10 -15.41 0.96 -9.31
CA LEU A 10 -14.76 1.45 -10.53
C LEU A 10 -15.75 1.26 -11.69
N VAL A 11 -16.61 2.25 -11.90
CA VAL A 11 -17.43 2.36 -13.11
C VAL A 11 -16.53 2.93 -14.21
N LEU A 12 -16.08 2.09 -15.14
CA LEU A 12 -15.49 2.57 -16.39
C LEU A 12 -16.62 2.96 -17.34
N ALA A 13 -16.91 4.26 -17.42
CA ALA A 13 -17.63 4.86 -18.54
C ALA A 13 -16.66 5.77 -19.29
N LEU A 14 -16.17 5.32 -20.44
CA LEU A 14 -15.55 6.15 -21.48
C LEU A 14 -16.59 6.26 -22.60
N PRO A 15 -16.92 7.47 -23.10
CA PRO A 15 -15.93 8.29 -23.82
C PRO A 15 -16.12 9.81 -23.69
N LEU A 16 -15.07 10.61 -23.52
CA LEU A 16 -15.14 12.05 -23.84
C LEU A 16 -13.80 12.54 -24.38
N THR A 17 -13.86 13.04 -25.61
CA THR A 17 -12.78 13.73 -26.30
C THR A 17 -12.52 15.12 -25.72
N SER A 18 -11.24 15.50 -25.72
CA SER A 18 -10.70 16.83 -26.07
C SER A 18 -10.11 17.71 -24.95
N GLN A 19 -8.79 17.93 -25.08
CA GLN A 19 -7.97 19.14 -24.91
C GLN A 19 -7.83 19.79 -23.52
N ALA A 20 -6.67 19.59 -22.86
CA ALA A 20 -5.57 20.57 -22.83
C ALA A 20 -4.53 20.22 -21.72
N ARG A 21 -3.25 20.13 -22.13
CA ARG A 21 -2.01 20.15 -21.31
C ARG A 21 -1.51 18.87 -20.62
N ASP A 22 -2.19 17.74 -20.74
CA ASP A 22 -1.80 16.53 -20.00
C ASP A 22 -1.06 15.49 -20.87
N ASN A 23 0.15 15.11 -20.45
CA ASN A 23 0.89 13.96 -20.99
C ASN A 23 0.31 12.65 -20.41
N ASP A 24 -1.01 12.49 -20.50
CA ASP A 24 -1.70 11.29 -20.02
C ASP A 24 -1.42 10.13 -20.96
N VAL A 25 -1.23 8.93 -20.39
CA VAL A 25 -0.97 7.71 -21.14
C VAL A 25 -1.89 6.61 -20.67
N ASP A 26 -2.94 6.36 -21.46
CA ASP A 26 -3.89 5.28 -21.22
C ASP A 26 -3.71 4.14 -22.24
N LYS A 27 -3.62 2.91 -21.75
CA LYS A 27 -3.56 1.70 -22.60
C LYS A 27 -4.50 0.62 -22.12
N ILE A 28 -5.27 0.02 -23.03
CA ILE A 28 -6.08 -1.16 -22.65
C ILE A 28 -5.18 -2.39 -22.50
N ASN A 29 -4.25 -2.58 -23.43
CA ASN A 29 -3.30 -3.70 -23.40
C ASN A 29 -1.86 -3.20 -23.56
N GLY A 30 -0.94 -3.84 -22.83
CA GLY A 30 0.49 -3.57 -22.91
C GLY A 30 0.99 -2.63 -21.83
N ALA A 31 2.29 -2.69 -21.56
CA ALA A 31 2.90 -1.89 -20.52
C ALA A 31 2.91 -0.39 -20.88
N VAL A 32 2.72 0.43 -19.85
CA VAL A 32 2.98 1.87 -19.89
C VAL A 32 4.32 2.09 -19.21
N ARG A 33 5.19 2.87 -19.86
CA ARG A 33 6.49 3.22 -19.33
C ARG A 33 6.66 4.72 -19.40
N VAL A 34 6.97 5.33 -18.26
CA VAL A 34 7.43 6.71 -18.16
C VAL A 34 8.94 6.62 -17.96
N GLU A 35 9.71 7.20 -18.86
CA GLU A 35 11.17 7.08 -18.78
C GLU A 35 11.76 7.90 -17.63
N THR A 36 12.97 7.55 -17.24
CA THR A 36 13.73 8.22 -16.17
C THR A 36 13.70 9.73 -16.32
N GLY A 37 13.35 10.44 -15.23
CA GLY A 37 13.29 11.90 -15.16
C GLY A 37 12.17 12.55 -15.97
N GLN A 38 11.31 11.79 -16.65
CA GLN A 38 10.20 12.36 -17.40
C GLN A 38 9.03 12.75 -16.50
N GLN A 39 8.16 13.60 -17.04
CA GLN A 39 6.92 13.99 -16.40
C GLN A 39 5.74 13.53 -17.26
N ALA A 40 4.80 12.84 -16.63
CA ALA A 40 3.52 12.46 -17.21
C ALA A 40 2.38 12.87 -16.27
N GLY A 41 1.17 13.00 -16.81
CA GLY A 41 -0.02 13.23 -16.00
C GLY A 41 -0.47 11.90 -15.38
N ASP A 42 -1.65 11.45 -15.76
CA ASP A 42 -2.19 10.17 -15.39
C ASP A 42 -1.70 9.08 -16.35
N VAL A 43 -1.15 8.00 -15.79
CA VAL A 43 -0.69 6.83 -16.54
C VAL A 43 -1.45 5.59 -16.08
N SER A 44 -2.17 4.98 -17.00
CA SER A 44 -3.05 3.86 -16.67
C SER A 44 -3.03 2.74 -17.70
N THR A 45 -3.26 1.51 -17.22
CA THR A 45 -3.54 0.40 -18.14
C THR A 45 -4.49 -0.65 -17.56
N VAL A 46 -5.21 -1.39 -18.41
CA VAL A 46 -6.09 -2.48 -17.92
C VAL A 46 -5.33 -3.79 -17.83
N ASN A 47 -4.66 -4.22 -18.90
CA ASN A 47 -3.89 -5.46 -18.94
C ASN A 47 -2.43 -5.15 -19.28
N GLY A 48 -1.68 -4.79 -18.25
CA GLY A 48 -0.31 -4.34 -18.38
C GLY A 48 0.22 -3.76 -17.08
N SER A 49 1.53 -3.66 -16.99
CA SER A 49 2.18 -3.01 -15.86
C SER A 49 2.51 -1.55 -16.21
N VAL A 50 2.43 -0.68 -15.21
CA VAL A 50 2.88 0.71 -15.30
C VAL A 50 4.26 0.78 -14.64
N HIS A 51 5.28 1.16 -15.41
CA HIS A 51 6.63 1.38 -14.92
C HIS A 51 6.95 2.86 -15.00
N VAL A 52 7.21 3.48 -13.85
CA VAL A 52 7.66 4.87 -13.75
C VAL A 52 9.14 4.83 -13.45
N GLY A 53 9.96 5.34 -14.36
CA GLY A 53 11.41 5.32 -14.23
C GLY A 53 11.93 6.14 -13.06
N ASP A 54 13.23 6.01 -12.79
CA ASP A 54 13.85 6.74 -11.69
C ASP A 54 13.68 8.26 -11.87
N HIS A 55 13.48 8.98 -10.77
CA HIS A 55 13.28 10.45 -10.78
C HIS A 55 12.11 10.96 -11.63
N ALA A 56 11.32 10.08 -12.24
CA ALA A 56 10.17 10.49 -13.02
C ALA A 56 9.04 10.97 -12.10
N VAL A 57 8.19 11.84 -12.62
CA VAL A 57 7.06 12.41 -11.91
C VAL A 57 5.79 12.07 -12.67
N VAL A 58 4.84 11.43 -11.99
CA VAL A 58 3.51 11.17 -12.52
C VAL A 58 2.47 11.75 -11.59
N GLN A 59 1.30 12.10 -12.11
CA GLN A 59 0.18 12.45 -11.23
C GLN A 59 -0.40 11.17 -10.64
N LYS A 60 -0.90 10.27 -11.48
CA LYS A 60 -1.48 9.00 -11.05
C LYS A 60 -0.89 7.83 -11.82
N ALA A 61 -0.60 6.74 -11.14
CA ALA A 61 -0.20 5.49 -11.79
C ALA A 61 -1.15 4.37 -11.38
N SER A 62 -1.83 3.76 -12.35
CA SER A 62 -2.81 2.72 -12.04
C SER A 62 -2.94 1.58 -13.05
N THR A 63 -3.33 0.40 -12.56
CA THR A 63 -3.65 -0.71 -13.46
C THR A 63 -4.71 -1.66 -12.88
N VAL A 64 -5.41 -2.41 -13.73
CA VAL A 64 -6.35 -3.44 -13.26
C VAL A 64 -5.66 -4.78 -13.12
N ASN A 65 -4.99 -5.27 -14.16
CA ASN A 65 -4.28 -6.54 -14.19
C ASN A 65 -2.81 -6.28 -14.55
N GLY A 66 -2.03 -6.00 -13.52
CA GLY A 66 -0.60 -5.73 -13.64
C GLY A 66 -0.07 -5.00 -12.42
N SER A 67 1.24 -4.75 -12.43
CA SER A 67 1.92 -4.08 -11.34
C SER A 67 2.12 -2.60 -11.64
N VAL A 68 2.14 -1.78 -10.59
CA VAL A 68 2.65 -0.40 -10.66
C VAL A 68 3.99 -0.37 -9.95
N GLU A 69 5.02 0.07 -10.66
CA GLU A 69 6.38 0.17 -10.14
C GLU A 69 6.88 1.60 -10.27
N LEU A 70 7.18 2.23 -9.14
CA LEU A 70 7.92 3.48 -9.09
C LEU A 70 9.41 3.18 -8.91
N GLY A 71 10.24 3.74 -9.78
CA GLY A 71 11.69 3.69 -9.68
C GLY A 71 12.24 4.47 -8.48
N THR A 72 13.55 4.51 -8.40
CA THR A 72 14.30 5.24 -7.37
C THR A 72 13.96 6.73 -7.43
N GLN A 73 13.59 7.32 -6.29
CA GLN A 73 13.26 8.75 -6.17
C GLN A 73 12.17 9.24 -7.16
N ALA A 74 11.39 8.32 -7.73
CA ALA A 74 10.23 8.67 -8.53
C ALA A 74 9.12 9.25 -7.65
N GLN A 75 8.27 10.08 -8.23
CA GLN A 75 7.21 10.79 -7.53
C GLN A 75 5.85 10.50 -8.16
N ALA A 76 4.86 10.22 -7.33
CA ALA A 76 3.46 10.12 -7.74
C ALA A 76 2.54 10.87 -6.78
N THR A 77 1.33 11.24 -7.22
CA THR A 77 0.27 11.66 -6.29
C THR A 77 -0.50 10.44 -5.78
N GLU A 78 -0.83 9.50 -6.66
CA GLU A 78 -1.59 8.31 -6.27
C GLU A 78 -1.12 7.07 -7.04
N ILE A 79 -1.11 5.93 -6.34
CA ILE A 79 -0.86 4.62 -6.94
C ILE A 79 -2.01 3.69 -6.59
N SER A 80 -2.57 3.01 -7.60
CA SER A 80 -3.58 1.98 -7.35
C SER A 80 -3.51 0.81 -8.31
N THR A 81 -3.74 -0.41 -7.82
CA THR A 81 -3.93 -1.58 -8.69
C THR A 81 -5.00 -2.53 -8.15
N VAL A 82 -5.65 -3.31 -9.01
CA VAL A 82 -6.65 -4.29 -8.55
C VAL A 82 -6.01 -5.67 -8.38
N ASN A 83 -5.44 -6.20 -9.45
CA ASN A 83 -4.83 -7.53 -9.54
C ASN A 83 -3.35 -7.41 -9.89
N GLY A 84 -2.58 -6.84 -8.96
CA GLY A 84 -1.14 -6.82 -9.04
C GLY A 84 -0.52 -6.00 -7.92
N SER A 85 0.80 -5.95 -7.89
CA SER A 85 1.54 -5.30 -6.80
C SER A 85 1.80 -3.83 -7.08
N ALA A 86 1.84 -3.03 -6.02
CA ALA A 86 2.39 -1.68 -6.03
C ALA A 86 3.75 -1.70 -5.35
N SER A 87 4.80 -1.33 -6.07
CA SER A 87 6.17 -1.29 -5.54
C SER A 87 6.74 0.11 -5.66
N LEU A 88 7.24 0.65 -4.56
CA LEU A 88 7.97 1.92 -4.52
C LEU A 88 9.44 1.61 -4.31
N GLY A 89 10.27 2.06 -5.25
CA GLY A 89 11.72 1.99 -5.17
C GLY A 89 12.29 2.87 -4.05
N PRO A 90 13.61 2.78 -3.82
CA PRO A 90 14.26 3.54 -2.77
C PRO A 90 14.04 5.05 -2.91
N GLY A 91 13.65 5.71 -1.81
CA GLY A 91 13.41 7.15 -1.78
C GLY A 91 12.25 7.65 -2.65
N ALA A 92 11.44 6.76 -3.24
CA ALA A 92 10.27 7.15 -4.01
C ALA A 92 9.22 7.83 -3.10
N LYS A 93 8.48 8.79 -3.65
CA LYS A 93 7.53 9.60 -2.90
C LYS A 93 6.13 9.54 -3.48
N VAL A 94 5.14 9.33 -2.63
CA VAL A 94 3.73 9.41 -2.98
C VAL A 94 3.06 10.42 -2.06
N SER A 95 2.58 11.53 -2.62
CA SER A 95 1.95 12.60 -1.82
C SER A 95 0.54 12.25 -1.33
N GLY A 96 -0.14 11.34 -2.04
CA GLY A 96 -1.45 10.80 -1.70
C GLY A 96 -1.37 9.34 -1.26
N ASN A 97 -2.26 8.51 -1.80
CA ASN A 97 -2.48 7.15 -1.32
C ASN A 97 -1.81 6.10 -2.20
N VAL A 98 -1.51 4.95 -1.60
CA VAL A 98 -1.10 3.73 -2.29
C VAL A 98 -2.11 2.62 -1.98
N GLY A 99 -2.70 2.03 -3.01
CA GLY A 99 -3.80 1.08 -2.88
C GLY A 99 -3.62 -0.18 -3.71
N THR A 100 -3.98 -1.35 -3.17
CA THR A 100 -4.18 -2.55 -3.99
C THR A 100 -5.31 -3.43 -3.47
N THR A 101 -5.96 -4.20 -4.34
CA THR A 101 -7.00 -5.16 -3.90
C THR A 101 -6.40 -6.54 -3.65
N ASN A 102 -5.70 -7.11 -4.63
CA ASN A 102 -5.27 -8.51 -4.61
C ASN A 102 -3.75 -8.71 -4.68
N GLY A 103 -2.94 -7.66 -4.79
CA GLY A 103 -1.49 -7.79 -4.80
C GLY A 103 -0.82 -7.16 -3.59
N ALA A 104 0.49 -7.27 -3.51
CA ALA A 104 1.26 -6.72 -2.39
C ALA A 104 1.58 -5.24 -2.59
N ILE A 105 1.67 -4.49 -1.50
CA ILE A 105 2.30 -3.16 -1.46
C ILE A 105 3.70 -3.34 -0.87
N ARG A 106 4.73 -2.86 -1.58
CA ARG A 106 6.11 -2.88 -1.10
C ARG A 106 6.67 -1.46 -1.15
N LEU A 107 7.03 -0.92 0.01
CA LEU A 107 7.69 0.37 0.13
C LEU A 107 9.17 0.10 0.44
N GLY A 108 10.04 0.37 -0.51
CA GLY A 108 11.48 0.19 -0.34
C GLY A 108 12.11 1.23 0.58
N LYS A 109 13.41 1.05 0.85
CA LYS A 109 14.20 1.90 1.73
C LYS A 109 13.99 3.39 1.51
N GLY A 110 13.54 4.08 2.56
CA GLY A 110 13.35 5.53 2.55
C GLY A 110 12.20 6.01 1.66
N ALA A 111 11.35 5.11 1.15
CA ALA A 111 10.13 5.50 0.45
C ALA A 111 9.19 6.24 1.41
N ASP A 112 8.49 7.24 0.89
CA ASP A 112 7.62 8.13 1.67
C ASP A 112 6.23 8.20 1.05
N VAL A 113 5.22 7.79 1.81
CA VAL A 113 3.80 7.88 1.43
C VAL A 113 3.13 8.84 2.41
N ALA A 114 2.89 10.08 1.99
CA ALA A 114 2.29 11.09 2.85
C ALA A 114 0.80 10.81 3.15
N GLY A 115 0.13 10.02 2.31
CA GLY A 115 -1.23 9.56 2.54
C GLY A 115 -1.31 8.18 3.19
N LYS A 116 -2.30 7.40 2.76
CA LYS A 116 -2.63 6.09 3.34
C LYS A 116 -2.11 4.96 2.46
N ALA A 117 -1.62 3.89 3.09
CA ALA A 117 -1.39 2.60 2.42
C ALA A 117 -2.56 1.65 2.71
N ALA A 118 -3.30 1.25 1.67
CA ALA A 118 -4.51 0.46 1.81
C ALA A 118 -4.48 -0.81 0.96
N ASN A 119 -4.87 -1.93 1.54
CA ASN A 119 -5.00 -3.18 0.81
C ASN A 119 -6.26 -3.98 1.19
N VAL A 120 -6.67 -4.94 0.37
CA VAL A 120 -7.71 -5.92 0.75
C VAL A 120 -7.08 -7.29 1.07
N ASN A 121 -6.38 -7.91 0.12
CA ASN A 121 -5.94 -9.31 0.22
C ASN A 121 -4.42 -9.54 0.23
N GLY A 122 -3.60 -8.67 -0.35
CA GLY A 122 -2.15 -8.89 -0.41
C GLY A 122 -1.38 -8.37 0.81
N GLY A 123 -0.07 -8.64 0.89
CA GLY A 123 0.74 -8.14 2.00
C GLY A 123 1.10 -6.65 1.84
N ILE A 124 1.28 -5.94 2.95
CA ILE A 124 1.91 -4.61 2.97
C ILE A 124 3.27 -4.75 3.65
N HIS A 125 4.35 -4.38 2.97
CA HIS A 125 5.72 -4.44 3.49
C HIS A 125 6.39 -3.07 3.38
N LEU A 126 6.90 -2.57 4.50
CA LEU A 126 7.70 -1.36 4.59
C LEU A 126 9.14 -1.75 4.94
N ASP A 127 10.11 -1.23 4.22
CA ASP A 127 11.55 -1.33 4.51
C ASP A 127 12.08 0.10 4.76
N ALA A 128 12.44 0.42 6.00
CA ALA A 128 12.85 1.76 6.44
C ALA A 128 12.03 2.89 5.78
N ALA A 129 10.71 2.71 5.69
CA ALA A 129 9.81 3.55 4.91
C ALA A 129 8.85 4.35 5.82
N HIS A 130 8.23 5.38 5.26
CA HIS A 130 7.30 6.26 5.97
C HIS A 130 5.88 6.22 5.37
N VAL A 131 4.86 6.13 6.23
CA VAL A 131 3.43 6.25 5.87
C VAL A 131 2.73 7.24 6.80
N GLY A 132 2.21 8.35 6.26
CA GLY A 132 1.70 9.49 7.05
C GLY A 132 0.25 9.40 7.54
N LYS A 133 -0.63 8.65 6.87
CA LYS A 133 -2.06 8.54 7.26
C LYS A 133 -2.50 7.12 7.60
N GLY A 134 -1.54 6.28 7.96
CA GLY A 134 -1.76 4.95 8.48
C GLY A 134 -1.89 3.88 7.43
N ILE A 135 -1.99 2.66 7.93
CA ILE A 135 -2.12 1.45 7.12
C ILE A 135 -3.50 0.86 7.37
N SER A 136 -4.17 0.41 6.30
CA SER A 136 -5.40 -0.38 6.46
C SER A 136 -5.43 -1.61 5.57
N THR A 137 -5.89 -2.73 6.11
CA THR A 137 -6.05 -3.99 5.37
C THR A 137 -7.29 -4.76 5.83
N VAL A 138 -7.69 -5.79 5.08
CA VAL A 138 -8.79 -6.70 5.46
C VAL A 138 -8.28 -8.12 5.75
N ASN A 139 -7.56 -8.70 4.80
CA ASN A 139 -7.02 -10.07 4.85
C ASN A 139 -5.49 -10.12 4.72
N GLY A 140 -4.88 -9.01 4.31
CA GLY A 140 -3.45 -8.93 4.06
C GLY A 140 -2.59 -8.89 5.31
N ASP A 141 -1.44 -9.55 5.25
CA ASP A 141 -0.40 -9.43 6.28
C ASP A 141 0.25 -8.04 6.23
N ILE A 142 0.72 -7.53 7.36
CA ILE A 142 1.42 -6.24 7.46
C ILE A 142 2.79 -6.49 8.07
N ILE A 143 3.84 -6.04 7.41
CA ILE A 143 5.21 -6.03 7.91
C ILE A 143 5.66 -4.57 7.90
N VAL A 144 5.71 -3.97 9.09
CA VAL A 144 6.38 -2.69 9.30
C VAL A 144 7.83 -3.04 9.62
N GLY A 145 8.69 -3.05 8.60
CA GLY A 145 10.09 -3.45 8.73
C GLY A 145 10.91 -2.49 9.60
N ASP A 146 12.19 -2.78 9.72
CA ASP A 146 13.09 -2.04 10.59
C ASP A 146 13.12 -0.55 10.21
N ASN A 147 13.25 0.30 11.22
CA ASN A 147 13.35 1.76 11.07
C ASN A 147 12.17 2.41 10.31
N SER A 148 11.09 1.68 10.07
CA SER A 148 9.91 2.21 9.39
C SER A 148 9.04 3.03 10.34
N ARG A 149 8.39 4.06 9.80
CA ARG A 149 7.50 4.94 10.55
C ARG A 149 6.10 4.91 9.93
N VAL A 150 5.11 4.64 10.77
CA VAL A 150 3.70 4.71 10.41
C VAL A 150 3.04 5.70 11.34
N GLU A 151 2.47 6.76 10.78
CA GLU A 151 1.60 7.70 11.48
C GLU A 151 0.14 7.33 11.23
N GLY A 152 -0.80 7.77 12.05
CA GLY A 152 -2.23 7.46 11.87
C GLY A 152 -2.66 6.02 12.24
N GLY A 153 -1.74 5.17 12.66
CA GLY A 153 -2.00 3.83 13.19
C GLY A 153 -2.21 2.75 12.14
N ILE A 154 -2.73 1.61 12.60
CA ILE A 154 -2.98 0.42 11.77
C ILE A 154 -4.42 -0.01 11.99
N LEU A 155 -5.16 -0.23 10.91
CA LEU A 155 -6.52 -0.77 10.94
C LEU A 155 -6.60 -2.08 10.18
N VAL A 156 -6.92 -3.17 10.86
CA VAL A 156 -7.32 -4.42 10.21
C VAL A 156 -8.83 -4.57 10.34
N GLU A 157 -9.52 -4.46 9.21
CA GLU A 157 -10.97 -4.58 9.17
C GLU A 157 -11.43 -6.03 9.16
N LYS A 158 -12.66 -6.27 9.62
CA LYS A 158 -13.31 -7.57 9.46
C LYS A 158 -13.73 -7.75 8.00
N PRO A 159 -13.60 -8.95 7.42
CA PRO A 159 -14.16 -9.22 6.12
C PRO A 159 -15.69 -9.06 6.18
N GLY A 160 -16.28 -8.55 5.11
CA GLY A 160 -17.72 -8.33 5.01
C GLY A 160 -18.22 -8.56 3.58
N GLY A 161 -19.53 -8.84 3.45
CA GLY A 161 -20.16 -9.07 2.14
C GLY A 161 -19.66 -10.33 1.43
N TRP A 162 -19.39 -10.23 0.12
CA TRP A 162 -18.93 -11.35 -0.73
C TRP A 162 -17.52 -11.85 -0.34
N PHE A 163 -16.74 -11.12 0.45
CA PHE A 163 -15.36 -11.48 0.82
C PHE A 163 -15.25 -12.38 2.08
N ASN A 164 -16.32 -13.10 2.44
CA ASN A 164 -16.46 -13.77 3.73
C ASN A 164 -15.77 -15.16 3.83
N ASN A 165 -15.07 -15.61 2.80
CA ASN A 165 -14.53 -16.97 2.73
C ASN A 165 -13.11 -17.15 3.30
N ASN A 166 -12.49 -16.09 3.84
CA ASN A 166 -11.11 -16.20 4.33
C ASN A 166 -11.02 -16.29 5.85
N ASN A 167 -10.83 -17.52 6.35
CA ASN A 167 -10.65 -17.83 7.77
C ASN A 167 -9.18 -17.69 8.25
N ARG A 168 -8.25 -17.30 7.36
CA ARG A 168 -6.85 -17.04 7.73
C ARG A 168 -6.79 -15.83 8.67
N ARG A 169 -5.98 -15.95 9.72
CA ARG A 169 -5.62 -14.84 10.61
C ARG A 169 -4.48 -14.04 9.97
N PRO A 170 -4.68 -12.75 9.65
CA PRO A 170 -3.59 -11.90 9.15
C PRO A 170 -2.48 -11.78 10.20
N ARG A 171 -1.22 -11.80 9.75
CA ARG A 171 -0.04 -11.55 10.58
C ARG A 171 0.36 -10.09 10.47
N VAL A 172 0.59 -9.45 11.60
CA VAL A 172 1.05 -8.06 11.71
C VAL A 172 2.35 -8.06 12.50
N VAL A 173 3.46 -7.75 11.83
CA VAL A 173 4.79 -7.70 12.39
C VAL A 173 5.25 -6.25 12.45
N ILE A 174 5.64 -5.80 13.64
CA ILE A 174 6.31 -4.52 13.86
C ILE A 174 7.77 -4.80 14.17
N GLY A 175 8.65 -4.48 13.23
CA GLY A 175 10.08 -4.76 13.26
C GLY A 175 10.89 -3.85 14.20
N PRO A 176 12.20 -4.11 14.33
CA PRO A 176 13.07 -3.37 15.23
C PRO A 176 13.13 -1.88 14.92
N HIS A 177 13.11 -1.04 15.96
CA HIS A 177 13.17 0.43 15.85
C HIS A 177 12.05 1.05 15.02
N ALA A 178 11.04 0.28 14.62
CA ALA A 178 9.87 0.79 13.94
C ALA A 178 9.01 1.61 14.90
N ILE A 179 8.38 2.65 14.38
CA ILE A 179 7.53 3.55 15.15
C ILE A 179 6.14 3.58 14.51
N VAL A 180 5.14 3.10 15.24
CA VAL A 180 3.73 3.19 14.85
C VAL A 180 3.02 4.16 15.77
N GLN A 181 2.80 5.37 15.29
CA GLN A 181 2.03 6.40 15.98
C GLN A 181 0.55 6.29 15.61
N GLY A 182 -0.31 6.32 16.63
CA GLY A 182 -1.76 6.13 16.46
C GLY A 182 -2.22 4.77 16.99
N THR A 183 -3.52 4.52 16.88
CA THR A 183 -4.11 3.28 17.42
C THR A 183 -3.90 2.12 16.45
N LEU A 184 -3.51 0.97 16.98
CA LEU A 184 -3.54 -0.30 16.26
C LEU A 184 -4.88 -0.96 16.56
N GLU A 185 -5.84 -0.85 15.64
CA GLU A 185 -7.21 -1.37 15.77
C GLU A 185 -7.40 -2.62 14.91
N PHE A 186 -7.69 -3.74 15.57
CA PHE A 186 -7.95 -5.03 14.93
C PHE A 186 -9.42 -5.41 15.15
N ARG A 187 -10.22 -5.42 14.08
CA ARG A 187 -11.66 -5.77 14.11
C ARG A 187 -11.91 -7.26 13.86
N ARG A 188 -10.84 -8.04 13.75
CA ARG A 188 -10.81 -9.49 13.60
C ARG A 188 -9.57 -10.03 14.32
N GLU A 189 -9.53 -11.33 14.55
CA GLU A 189 -8.35 -11.98 15.09
C GLU A 189 -7.15 -11.85 14.14
N VAL A 190 -6.02 -11.44 14.71
CA VAL A 190 -4.72 -11.34 14.03
C VAL A 190 -3.64 -12.01 14.87
N ILE A 191 -2.48 -12.24 14.25
CA ILE A 191 -1.24 -12.55 14.97
C ILE A 191 -0.44 -11.25 15.00
N LEU A 192 -0.38 -10.59 16.16
CA LEU A 192 0.37 -9.35 16.34
C LEU A 192 1.72 -9.66 16.99
N GLN A 193 2.81 -9.44 16.27
CA GLN A 193 4.17 -9.62 16.73
C GLN A 193 4.89 -8.27 16.75
N VAL A 194 5.50 -7.91 17.88
CA VAL A 194 6.11 -6.58 18.07
C VAL A 194 7.52 -6.76 18.60
N SER A 195 8.49 -6.16 17.92
CA SER A 195 9.88 -6.18 18.37
C SER A 195 10.02 -5.42 19.70
N ASP A 196 10.90 -5.89 20.58
CA ASP A 196 11.17 -5.24 21.86
C ASP A 196 11.68 -3.80 21.73
N SER A 197 12.32 -3.47 20.59
CA SER A 197 12.83 -2.13 20.30
C SER A 197 11.84 -1.23 19.54
N ALA A 198 10.66 -1.75 19.18
CA ALA A 198 9.64 -0.99 18.48
C ALA A 198 8.83 -0.09 19.44
N GLN A 199 8.34 1.02 18.92
CA GLN A 199 7.40 1.89 19.62
C GLN A 199 6.05 1.83 18.94
N ILE A 200 5.01 1.48 19.69
CA ILE A 200 3.65 1.40 19.18
C ILE A 200 2.69 2.21 20.04
N GLY A 201 1.65 2.75 19.41
CA GLY A 201 0.53 3.34 20.12
C GLY A 201 -0.40 2.27 20.74
N PRO A 202 -1.57 2.70 21.25
CA PRO A 202 -2.50 1.81 21.93
C PRO A 202 -3.02 0.71 21.00
N VAL A 203 -3.17 -0.49 21.53
CA VAL A 203 -3.63 -1.68 20.78
C VAL A 203 -5.07 -2.02 21.19
N LYS A 204 -5.92 -2.32 20.21
CA LYS A 204 -7.31 -2.74 20.41
C LYS A 204 -7.62 -3.99 19.58
N GLY A 205 -8.21 -5.01 20.21
CA GLY A 205 -8.67 -6.22 19.50
C GLY A 205 -7.59 -7.24 19.18
N ALA A 206 -6.37 -7.05 19.69
CA ALA A 206 -5.30 -8.05 19.65
C ALA A 206 -4.40 -7.92 20.88
N THR A 207 -3.67 -9.00 21.20
CA THR A 207 -2.64 -9.01 22.24
C THR A 207 -1.27 -9.09 21.55
N PRO A 208 -0.37 -8.12 21.75
CA PRO A 208 0.98 -8.18 21.18
C PRO A 208 1.80 -9.32 21.78
N THR A 209 2.38 -10.15 20.91
CA THR A 209 3.46 -11.07 21.28
C THR A 209 4.78 -10.38 21.01
N LYS A 210 5.61 -10.23 22.04
CA LYS A 210 6.93 -9.61 21.88
C LYS A 210 7.93 -10.59 21.29
N PHE A 211 8.87 -10.09 20.50
CA PHE A 211 10.01 -10.84 20.01
C PHE A 211 11.28 -9.99 20.01
N SER A 212 12.43 -10.65 20.01
CA SER A 212 13.75 -10.01 19.89
C SER A 212 14.43 -10.45 18.59
N GLY A 213 15.36 -9.64 18.07
CA GLY A 213 16.04 -9.88 16.78
C GLY A 213 15.33 -9.22 15.59
N ASP A 214 15.78 -9.54 14.38
CA ASP A 214 15.37 -8.83 13.15
C ASP A 214 13.96 -9.22 12.69
N MET A 215 13.55 -10.46 12.94
CA MET A 215 12.22 -10.98 12.64
C MET A 215 11.76 -11.95 13.72
N PRO A 216 10.43 -12.07 13.95
CA PRO A 216 9.91 -13.04 14.89
C PRO A 216 10.23 -14.47 14.42
N SER A 217 10.42 -15.39 15.36
CA SER A 217 10.45 -16.82 15.02
C SER A 217 9.15 -17.19 14.30
N SER A 218 9.28 -17.93 13.20
CA SER A 218 8.15 -18.54 12.52
C SER A 218 7.65 -19.69 13.40
N ASP A 219 6.82 -19.35 14.38
CA ASP A 219 5.99 -20.36 15.03
C ASP A 219 4.87 -20.68 14.01
N ASP A 220 5.00 -21.86 13.40
CA ASP A 220 4.06 -22.50 12.46
C ASP A 220 2.70 -22.78 13.11
#